data_AF-A0A354IVN8-F1
#
_entry.id   AF-A0A354IVN8-F1
#
_cell.length_a   1.000
_cell.length_b   1.000
_cell.length_c   1.000
_cell.angle_alpha   90.00
_cell.angle_beta   90.00
_cell.angle_gamma   90.00
#
_symmetry.space_group_name_H-M   'P 1'
#
loop_
_entity.id
_entity.type
_entity.pdbx_description
1 polymer ?
#
loop_
_entity_poly.entity_id
_entity_poly.type
_entity_poly.pdbx_seq_one_letter_code
_entity_poly.pdbx_strand_id
1 'polypeptide(L)'
;DPRRGDSEEFPLGRIDTKDPVILLDLQRQSLTPDAIPQDGQRVLIQPNGNVADDVTGIVHPDVAHAAALAARVVGLDIAGIDLVCEDISKPLLEQRGAIIEVNASPGLLAHIKPASGEPRNVGAAIVEHLFAAEESGRIPIVGVTGTLGSSLIAKLLGCLLNAAGKHAGVANGEGLYLDGRQVQKGDCTGFAAGERLLINRNMEAAVFESNARSILTEGLPYDRCSVGVVTDMGKLDDVRDLHINDDEALANVVRSQVDVILSSGAAVLNAADPEVVKLAELSDGRVIFYAMDEHNPAVVAHRAAGERAVFARDNRIMLADGANETALLDLAKIKPATVKHPASVLAATAAAWALGLQHDLICGGLRAFDATPKKTIY
;
A
#
# COMPACT_ATOMS: atom_id res chain seq x y z
N ASP A 1 -15.05 38.70 -18.96
CA ASP A 1 -13.96 38.34 -18.04
C ASP A 1 -13.39 36.99 -18.50
N PRO A 2 -12.13 36.93 -18.97
CA PRO A 2 -11.50 35.70 -19.45
C PRO A 2 -11.32 34.63 -18.35
N ARG A 3 -11.48 35.00 -17.08
CA ARG A 3 -11.43 34.08 -15.94
C ARG A 3 -12.72 33.26 -15.76
N ARG A 4 -13.77 33.51 -16.55
CA ARG A 4 -15.05 32.79 -16.51
C ARG A 4 -15.13 31.67 -17.55
N GLY A 5 -15.40 30.44 -17.13
CA GLY A 5 -15.56 29.29 -18.02
C GLY A 5 -16.47 28.20 -17.49
N ASP A 6 -16.60 27.12 -18.26
CA ASP A 6 -17.55 26.02 -18.02
C ASP A 6 -16.91 24.81 -17.30
N SER A 7 -15.59 24.80 -17.16
CA SER A 7 -14.83 23.73 -16.50
C SER A 7 -14.17 24.21 -15.21
N GLU A 8 -13.75 23.26 -14.38
CA GLU A 8 -12.95 23.49 -13.16
C GLU A 8 -11.54 24.03 -13.44
N GLU A 9 -11.22 24.41 -14.68
CA GLU A 9 -9.97 25.11 -14.98
C GLU A 9 -10.05 26.61 -14.69
N PHE A 10 -11.27 27.15 -14.58
CA PHE A 10 -11.56 28.57 -14.42
C PHE A 10 -11.97 28.89 -12.98
N PRO A 11 -11.42 29.96 -12.37
CA PRO A 11 -11.74 30.34 -11.00
C PRO A 11 -13.16 30.92 -10.84
N LEU A 12 -13.84 31.26 -11.95
CA LEU A 12 -15.18 31.81 -11.95
C LEU A 12 -16.07 31.03 -12.93
N GLY A 13 -17.30 30.74 -12.54
CA GLY A 13 -18.30 30.18 -13.47
C GLY A 13 -18.78 31.20 -14.51
N ARG A 14 -19.25 30.73 -15.65
CA ARG A 14 -19.96 31.62 -16.60
C ARG A 14 -21.25 32.17 -15.99
N ILE A 15 -21.60 33.39 -16.38
CA ILE A 15 -22.87 34.02 -16.03
C ILE A 15 -23.87 33.58 -17.09
N ASP A 16 -24.89 32.81 -16.71
CA ASP A 16 -25.99 32.48 -17.59
C ASP A 16 -27.02 33.61 -17.59
N THR A 17 -27.10 34.35 -18.69
CA THR A 17 -28.05 35.47 -18.83
C THR A 17 -29.51 35.04 -18.89
N LYS A 18 -29.78 33.73 -18.95
CA LYS A 18 -31.12 33.14 -18.89
C LYS A 18 -31.49 32.62 -17.50
N ASP A 19 -30.58 32.69 -16.53
CA ASP A 19 -30.86 32.27 -15.16
C ASP A 19 -32.01 33.11 -14.57
N PRO A 20 -33.10 32.49 -14.07
CA PRO A 20 -34.24 33.21 -13.50
C PRO A 20 -33.90 34.13 -12.33
N VAL A 21 -32.90 33.77 -11.50
CA VAL A 21 -32.45 34.59 -10.36
C VAL A 21 -31.77 35.85 -10.87
N ILE A 22 -30.86 35.71 -11.84
CA ILE A 22 -30.17 36.85 -12.46
C ILE A 22 -31.18 37.79 -13.11
N LEU A 23 -32.13 37.24 -13.87
CA LEU A 23 -33.18 38.02 -14.52
C LEU A 23 -34.03 38.80 -13.50
N LEU A 24 -34.39 38.16 -12.38
CA LEU A 24 -35.18 38.79 -11.32
C LEU A 24 -34.42 39.95 -10.65
N ASP A 25 -33.13 39.77 -10.34
CA ASP A 25 -32.33 40.81 -9.71
C ASP A 25 -32.03 41.98 -10.64
N LEU A 26 -31.84 41.73 -11.94
CA LEU A 26 -31.78 42.79 -12.95
C LEU A 26 -33.11 43.54 -13.04
N GLN A 27 -34.24 42.84 -13.07
CA GLN A 27 -35.57 43.45 -13.14
C GLN A 27 -35.86 44.34 -11.92
N ARG A 28 -35.44 43.94 -10.72
CA ARG A 28 -35.55 44.77 -9.50
C ARG A 28 -34.79 46.09 -9.61
N GLN A 29 -33.74 46.12 -10.43
CA GLN A 29 -32.96 47.32 -10.73
C GLN A 29 -33.42 48.04 -12.01
N SER A 30 -34.56 47.63 -12.58
CA SER A 30 -35.10 48.13 -13.86
C SER A 30 -34.13 47.93 -15.05
N LEU A 31 -33.39 46.83 -15.04
CA LEU A 31 -32.43 46.46 -16.10
C LEU A 31 -32.83 45.14 -16.78
N THR A 32 -32.31 44.93 -17.98
CA THR A 32 -32.39 43.67 -18.75
C THR A 32 -30.97 43.12 -19.00
N PRO A 33 -30.80 41.86 -19.41
CA PRO A 33 -29.48 41.33 -19.77
C PRO A 33 -28.75 42.10 -20.87
N ASP A 34 -29.50 42.75 -21.75
CA ASP A 34 -28.97 43.57 -22.85
C ASP A 34 -28.74 45.04 -22.46
N ALA A 35 -29.09 45.43 -21.23
CA ALA A 35 -28.92 46.80 -20.77
C ALA A 35 -27.44 47.16 -20.64
N ILE A 36 -27.10 48.38 -21.06
CA ILE A 36 -25.75 48.94 -20.92
C ILE A 36 -25.76 49.86 -19.69
N PRO A 37 -25.06 49.50 -18.59
CA PRO A 37 -24.99 50.35 -17.41
C PRO A 37 -24.29 51.68 -17.72
N GLN A 38 -24.68 52.73 -17.00
CA GLN A 38 -23.97 54.01 -17.06
C GLN A 38 -22.55 53.87 -16.50
N ASP A 39 -21.65 54.77 -16.89
CA ASP A 39 -20.29 54.78 -16.37
C ASP A 39 -20.29 54.87 -14.83
N GLY A 40 -19.54 53.99 -14.17
CA GLY A 40 -19.50 53.85 -12.71
C GLY A 40 -20.74 53.21 -12.05
N GLN A 41 -21.79 52.87 -12.80
CA GLN A 41 -22.98 52.20 -12.25
C GLN A 41 -22.65 50.75 -11.85
N ARG A 42 -22.78 50.44 -10.55
CA ARG A 42 -22.70 49.05 -10.06
C ARG A 42 -24.06 48.37 -10.24
N VAL A 43 -24.06 47.23 -10.91
CA VAL A 43 -25.25 46.40 -11.12
C VAL A 43 -25.07 45.08 -10.38
N LEU A 44 -26.00 44.76 -9.49
CA LEU A 44 -26.02 43.45 -8.84
C LEU A 44 -26.58 42.43 -9.84
N ILE A 45 -25.76 41.46 -10.25
CA ILE A 45 -26.19 40.39 -11.17
C ILE A 45 -26.78 39.21 -10.41
N GLN A 46 -26.21 38.89 -9.25
CA GLN A 46 -26.67 37.82 -8.36
C GLN A 46 -26.21 38.11 -6.93
N PRO A 47 -27.01 37.79 -5.89
CA PRO A 47 -26.66 38.03 -4.50
C PRO A 47 -25.62 37.05 -3.97
N ASN A 48 -25.60 35.82 -4.49
CA ASN A 48 -24.67 34.77 -4.09
C ASN A 48 -23.66 34.57 -5.22
N GLY A 49 -22.37 34.58 -4.92
CA GLY A 49 -21.30 34.31 -5.88
C GLY A 49 -20.46 33.11 -5.44
N ASN A 50 -20.14 32.21 -6.36
CA ASN A 50 -19.06 31.24 -6.17
C ASN A 50 -17.71 31.92 -6.47
N VAL A 51 -17.38 32.95 -5.69
CA VAL A 51 -16.09 33.62 -5.75
C VAL A 51 -15.29 33.17 -4.55
N ALA A 52 -14.11 32.61 -4.79
CA ALA A 52 -13.19 32.20 -3.75
C ALA A 52 -11.96 33.10 -3.79
N ASP A 53 -11.68 33.81 -2.69
CA ASP A 53 -10.45 34.58 -2.53
C ASP A 53 -9.55 33.88 -1.52
N ASP A 54 -8.25 33.75 -1.82
CA ASP A 54 -7.29 33.25 -0.83
C ASP A 54 -7.03 34.33 0.21
N VAL A 55 -7.50 34.05 1.43
CA VAL A 55 -7.30 34.89 2.61
C VAL A 55 -6.45 34.17 3.67
N THR A 56 -5.79 33.07 3.30
CA THR A 56 -5.06 32.18 4.22
C THR A 56 -4.09 32.96 5.14
N GLY A 57 -3.38 33.96 4.60
CA GLY A 57 -2.41 34.76 5.34
C GLY A 57 -3.00 35.72 6.39
N ILE A 58 -4.32 35.95 6.38
CA ILE A 58 -4.99 36.86 7.32
C ILE A 58 -5.97 36.14 8.26
N VAL A 59 -6.09 34.82 8.16
CA VAL A 59 -6.98 34.03 9.03
C VAL A 59 -6.48 34.14 10.47
N HIS A 60 -7.37 34.52 11.40
CA HIS A 60 -7.02 34.59 12.81
C HIS A 60 -6.65 33.20 13.36
N PRO A 61 -5.60 33.07 14.19
CA PRO A 61 -5.19 31.78 14.74
C PRO A 61 -6.32 31.01 15.46
N ASP A 62 -7.20 31.70 16.18
CA ASP A 62 -8.34 31.06 16.86
C ASP A 62 -9.37 30.49 15.88
N VAL A 63 -9.56 31.13 14.72
CA VAL A 63 -10.46 30.63 13.67
C VAL A 63 -9.86 29.37 13.07
N ALA A 64 -8.56 29.40 12.72
CA ALA A 64 -7.84 28.24 12.21
C ALA A 64 -7.86 27.08 13.22
N HIS A 65 -7.67 27.37 14.51
CA HIS A 65 -7.74 26.38 15.57
C HIS A 65 -9.14 25.75 15.68
N ALA A 66 -10.20 26.56 15.64
CA ALA A 66 -11.57 26.08 15.70
C ALA A 66 -11.92 25.21 14.49
N ALA A 67 -11.52 25.61 13.28
CA ALA A 67 -11.70 24.84 12.06
C ALA A 67 -10.98 23.49 12.12
N ALA A 68 -9.70 23.47 12.53
CA ALA A 68 -8.95 22.24 12.71
C ALA A 68 -9.52 21.34 13.82
N LEU A 69 -10.04 21.93 14.90
CA LEU A 69 -10.71 21.18 15.96
C LEU A 69 -12.00 20.53 15.46
N ALA A 70 -12.80 21.23 14.65
CA ALA A 70 -14.02 20.67 14.07
C ALA A 70 -13.73 19.42 13.23
N ALA A 71 -12.71 19.46 12.36
CA ALA A 71 -12.27 18.30 11.59
C ALA A 71 -11.90 17.10 12.49
N ARG A 72 -11.10 17.34 13.54
CA ARG A 72 -10.70 16.29 14.50
C ARG A 72 -11.87 15.71 15.29
N VAL A 73 -12.85 16.53 15.68
CA VAL A 73 -14.03 16.08 16.44
C VAL A 73 -14.90 15.15 15.58
N VAL A 74 -15.01 15.41 14.28
CA VAL A 74 -15.70 14.51 13.34
C VAL A 74 -14.89 13.25 13.05
N GLY A 75 -13.56 13.30 13.23
CA GLY A 75 -12.65 12.18 12.98
C GLY A 75 -12.21 12.09 11.53
N LEU A 76 -12.09 13.24 10.85
CA LEU A 76 -11.60 13.33 9.48
C LEU A 76 -10.15 13.80 9.47
N ASP A 77 -9.29 13.10 8.71
CA ASP A 77 -7.90 13.51 8.50
C ASP A 77 -7.84 14.80 7.65
N ILE A 78 -8.73 14.90 6.65
CA ILE A 78 -8.88 16.05 5.76
C ILE A 78 -10.36 16.45 5.71
N ALA A 79 -10.64 17.75 5.87
CA ALA A 79 -11.99 18.28 5.76
C ALA A 79 -12.01 19.71 5.21
N GLY A 80 -13.08 20.05 4.49
CA GLY A 80 -13.46 21.43 4.19
C GLY A 80 -14.32 21.97 5.32
N ILE A 81 -14.03 23.18 5.80
CA ILE A 81 -14.80 23.82 6.87
C ILE A 81 -15.52 25.03 6.29
N ASP A 82 -16.85 24.94 6.26
CA ASP A 82 -17.69 26.04 5.84
C ASP A 82 -18.06 26.83 7.08
N LEU A 83 -17.69 28.11 7.12
CA LEU A 83 -17.97 29.00 8.24
C LEU A 83 -18.46 30.35 7.74
N VAL A 84 -19.18 31.05 8.61
CA VAL A 84 -19.63 32.42 8.38
C VAL A 84 -19.04 33.35 9.45
N CYS A 85 -18.50 34.47 9.00
CA CYS A 85 -17.92 35.51 9.84
C CYS A 85 -17.99 36.87 9.11
N GLU A 86 -17.99 37.97 9.86
CA GLU A 86 -17.91 39.32 9.31
C GLU A 86 -16.46 39.69 8.89
N ASP A 87 -15.47 39.21 9.66
CA ASP A 87 -14.03 39.47 9.48
C ASP A 87 -13.20 38.25 9.91
N ILE A 88 -12.60 37.55 8.94
CA ILE A 88 -11.82 36.32 9.15
C ILE A 88 -10.55 36.55 10.00
N SER A 89 -10.10 37.81 10.11
CA SER A 89 -8.92 38.20 10.89
C SER A 89 -9.20 38.39 12.38
N LYS A 90 -10.44 38.14 12.84
CA LYS A 90 -10.84 38.20 14.25
C LYS A 90 -11.40 36.85 14.73
N PRO A 91 -11.40 36.59 16.05
CA PRO A 91 -12.05 35.40 16.60
C PRO A 91 -13.54 35.28 16.20
N LEU A 92 -14.04 34.07 15.96
CA LEU A 92 -15.46 33.85 15.57
C LEU A 92 -16.45 34.33 16.64
N LEU A 93 -16.16 34.07 17.92
CA LEU A 93 -17.08 34.37 19.02
C LEU A 93 -17.37 35.87 19.18
N GLU A 94 -16.38 36.73 18.91
CA GLU A 94 -16.53 38.19 19.05
C GLU A 94 -17.47 38.81 18.02
N GLN A 95 -17.67 38.11 16.90
CA GLN A 95 -18.44 38.57 15.73
C GLN A 95 -19.68 37.72 15.46
N ARG A 96 -20.06 36.84 16.41
CA ARG A 96 -21.17 35.88 16.24
C ARG A 96 -20.99 34.97 15.01
N GLY A 97 -19.73 34.70 14.65
CA GLY A 97 -19.37 33.77 13.59
C GLY A 97 -19.60 32.32 14.01
N ALA A 98 -19.82 31.45 13.05
CA ALA A 98 -20.14 30.04 13.29
C ALA A 98 -19.60 29.14 12.18
N ILE A 99 -19.23 27.91 12.55
CA ILE A 99 -19.02 26.81 11.60
C ILE A 99 -20.40 26.27 11.23
N ILE A 100 -20.66 26.14 9.93
CA ILE A 100 -21.93 25.72 9.35
C ILE A 100 -21.86 24.24 8.97
N GLU A 101 -20.76 23.82 8.34
CA GLU A 101 -20.61 22.47 7.80
C GLU A 101 -19.14 21.98 7.88
N VAL A 102 -18.99 20.66 7.97
CA VAL A 102 -17.71 19.95 7.88
C VAL A 102 -17.81 18.93 6.75
N ASN A 103 -17.06 19.16 5.67
CA ASN A 103 -17.14 18.41 4.42
C ASN A 103 -15.99 17.40 4.31
N ALA A 104 -16.29 16.10 4.17
CA ALA A 104 -15.29 15.02 4.10
C ALA A 104 -14.54 14.92 2.76
N SER A 105 -15.07 15.55 1.70
CA SER A 105 -14.45 15.57 0.37
C SER A 105 -14.36 17.02 -0.13
N PRO A 106 -13.44 17.83 0.42
CA PRO A 106 -13.33 19.23 0.01
C PRO A 106 -12.82 19.36 -1.43
N GLY A 107 -13.39 20.32 -2.17
CA GLY A 107 -12.83 20.74 -3.45
C GLY A 107 -11.53 21.51 -3.26
N LEU A 108 -10.53 21.25 -4.11
CA LEU A 108 -9.21 21.90 -3.99
C LEU A 108 -9.07 23.15 -4.87
N LEU A 109 -9.99 23.36 -5.82
CA LEU A 109 -9.89 24.40 -6.84
C LEU A 109 -9.77 25.80 -6.26
N ALA A 110 -10.59 26.11 -5.25
CA ALA A 110 -10.60 27.41 -4.57
C ALA A 110 -9.23 27.78 -3.97
N HIS A 111 -8.44 26.78 -3.58
CA HIS A 111 -7.10 26.97 -3.05
C HIS A 111 -6.04 27.07 -4.15
N ILE A 112 -6.14 26.23 -5.18
CA ILE A 112 -5.12 26.14 -6.25
C ILE A 112 -5.27 27.28 -7.26
N LYS A 113 -6.50 27.75 -7.50
CA LYS A 113 -6.83 28.83 -8.44
C LYS A 113 -7.91 29.74 -7.82
N PRO A 114 -7.58 30.54 -6.80
CA PRO A 114 -8.54 31.50 -6.28
C PRO A 114 -8.83 32.60 -7.32
N ALA A 115 -9.98 33.25 -7.20
CA ALA A 115 -10.37 34.40 -8.00
C ALA A 115 -9.46 35.62 -7.74
N SER A 116 -8.99 35.78 -6.51
CA SER A 116 -7.94 36.70 -6.09
C SER A 116 -7.15 36.16 -4.87
N GLY A 117 -5.95 36.68 -4.63
CA GLY A 117 -5.05 36.18 -3.58
C GLY A 117 -3.98 35.22 -4.09
N GLU A 118 -3.27 34.55 -3.18
CA GLU A 118 -2.18 33.63 -3.52
C GLU A 118 -2.67 32.20 -3.71
N PRO A 119 -2.37 31.55 -4.85
CA PRO A 119 -2.54 30.10 -5.00
C PRO A 119 -1.81 29.30 -3.92
N ARG A 120 -2.48 28.28 -3.36
CA ARG A 120 -1.95 27.36 -2.36
C ARG A 120 -1.85 25.96 -2.95
N ASN A 121 -0.66 25.34 -2.85
CA ASN A 121 -0.46 23.93 -3.20
C ASN A 121 -0.96 23.00 -2.08
N VAL A 122 -2.27 23.05 -1.83
CA VAL A 122 -2.91 22.23 -0.79
C VAL A 122 -2.83 20.73 -1.09
N GLY A 123 -2.73 20.34 -2.37
CA GLY A 123 -2.56 18.94 -2.74
C GLY A 123 -1.27 18.33 -2.16
N ALA A 124 -0.14 19.03 -2.29
CA ALA A 124 1.12 18.61 -1.67
C ALA A 124 1.01 18.56 -0.14
N ALA A 125 0.44 19.59 0.48
CA ALA A 125 0.27 19.65 1.93
C ALA A 125 -0.63 18.51 2.47
N ILE A 126 -1.67 18.12 1.73
CA ILE A 126 -2.53 16.98 2.08
C ILE A 126 -1.73 15.68 2.04
N VAL A 127 -0.95 15.45 0.98
CA VAL A 127 -0.13 14.24 0.84
C VAL A 127 0.92 14.17 1.95
N GLU A 128 1.63 15.27 2.23
CA GLU A 128 2.61 15.38 3.31
C GLU A 128 2.00 15.22 4.71
N HIS A 129 0.71 15.53 4.88
CA HIS A 129 0.00 15.30 6.12
C HIS A 129 -0.40 13.83 6.31
N LEU A 130 -0.84 13.18 5.22
CA LEU A 130 -1.35 11.80 5.24
C LEU A 130 -0.23 10.75 5.30
N PHE A 131 0.95 11.06 4.78
CA PHE A 131 2.07 10.13 4.70
C PHE A 131 3.32 10.76 5.33
N ALA A 132 4.05 9.98 6.12
CA ALA A 132 5.38 10.41 6.57
C ALA A 132 6.31 10.60 5.37
N ALA A 133 7.35 11.44 5.48
CA ALA A 133 8.28 11.73 4.39
C ALA A 133 8.95 10.46 3.80
N GLU A 134 9.11 9.43 4.63
CA GLU A 134 9.70 8.13 4.28
C GLU A 134 8.67 7.12 3.74
N GLU A 135 7.37 7.41 3.86
CA GLU A 135 6.30 6.51 3.48
C GLU A 135 5.92 6.68 2.01
N SER A 136 5.82 5.56 1.30
CA SER A 136 5.37 5.54 -0.10
C SER A 136 3.87 5.30 -0.25
N GLY A 137 3.14 5.15 0.86
CA GLY A 137 1.73 4.73 0.89
C GLY A 137 1.49 3.28 0.44
N ARG A 138 2.56 2.51 0.18
CA ARG A 138 2.47 1.11 -0.27
C ARG A 138 2.40 0.16 0.93
N ILE A 139 1.53 -0.84 0.82
CA ILE A 139 1.54 -1.97 1.75
C ILE A 139 2.75 -2.88 1.50
N PRO A 140 3.32 -3.53 2.53
CA PRO A 140 4.32 -4.57 2.34
C PRO A 140 3.77 -5.73 1.50
N ILE A 141 4.53 -6.07 0.46
CA ILE A 141 4.23 -7.19 -0.43
C ILE A 141 5.33 -8.25 -0.29
N VAL A 142 4.93 -9.51 -0.18
CA VAL A 142 5.82 -10.67 -0.25
C VAL A 142 5.50 -11.51 -1.48
N GLY A 143 6.48 -11.68 -2.34
CA GLY A 143 6.42 -12.65 -3.44
C GLY A 143 7.03 -13.98 -3.03
N VAL A 144 6.40 -15.09 -3.39
CA VAL A 144 6.90 -16.45 -3.15
C VAL A 144 6.91 -17.22 -4.46
N THR A 145 8.10 -17.50 -4.99
CA THR A 145 8.27 -18.19 -6.27
C THR A 145 9.01 -19.53 -6.10
N GLY A 146 8.57 -20.52 -6.87
CA GLY A 146 9.15 -21.86 -6.92
C GLY A 146 8.09 -22.94 -6.69
N THR A 147 8.50 -24.20 -6.65
CA THR A 147 7.60 -25.37 -6.53
C THR A 147 7.66 -26.05 -5.17
N LEU A 148 8.67 -25.76 -4.35
CA LEU A 148 8.89 -26.40 -3.05
C LEU A 148 8.15 -25.68 -1.91
N GLY A 149 6.88 -26.04 -1.73
CA GLY A 149 6.07 -25.63 -0.57
C GLY A 149 5.67 -24.15 -0.58
N SER A 150 5.66 -23.51 -1.74
CA SER A 150 5.32 -22.09 -1.93
C SER A 150 3.94 -21.74 -1.35
N SER A 151 2.92 -22.56 -1.58
CA SER A 151 1.58 -22.37 -0.98
C SER A 151 1.60 -22.39 0.55
N LEU A 152 2.43 -23.26 1.16
CA LEU A 152 2.59 -23.35 2.61
C LEU A 152 3.30 -22.12 3.15
N ILE A 153 4.40 -21.70 2.50
CA ILE A 153 5.15 -20.48 2.85
C ILE A 153 4.21 -19.27 2.80
N ALA A 154 3.42 -19.12 1.73
CA ALA A 154 2.50 -18.01 1.56
C ALA A 154 1.44 -17.95 2.68
N LYS A 155 0.83 -19.09 3.02
CA LYS A 155 -0.16 -19.18 4.12
C LYS A 155 0.46 -18.94 5.48
N LEU A 156 1.68 -19.43 5.72
CA LEU A 156 2.41 -19.23 6.96
C LEU A 156 2.76 -17.74 7.14
N LEU A 157 3.24 -17.07 6.09
CA LEU A 157 3.49 -15.64 6.10
C LEU A 157 2.23 -14.81 6.35
N GLY A 158 1.11 -15.12 5.69
CA GLY A 158 -0.17 -14.48 6.00
C GLY A 158 -0.57 -14.65 7.46
N CYS A 159 -0.35 -15.83 8.05
CA CYS A 159 -0.59 -16.05 9.47
C CYS A 159 0.33 -15.23 10.38
N LEU A 160 1.61 -15.09 10.03
CA LEU A 160 2.59 -14.32 10.81
C LEU A 160 2.27 -12.81 10.75
N LEU A 161 1.87 -12.31 9.59
CA LEU A 161 1.40 -10.93 9.40
C LEU A 161 0.14 -10.66 10.23
N ASN A 162 -0.86 -11.55 10.18
CA ASN A 162 -2.06 -11.43 11.01
C ASN A 162 -1.73 -11.48 12.51
N ALA A 163 -0.80 -12.34 12.93
CA ALA A 163 -0.34 -12.40 14.32
C ALA A 163 0.38 -11.11 14.75
N ALA A 164 0.98 -10.37 13.81
CA ALA A 164 1.55 -9.05 14.02
C ALA A 164 0.50 -7.91 13.96
N GLY A 165 -0.79 -8.24 13.88
CA GLY A 165 -1.88 -7.27 13.88
C GLY A 165 -2.15 -6.62 12.53
N LYS A 166 -1.58 -7.14 11.43
CA LYS A 166 -1.84 -6.65 10.08
C LYS A 166 -2.98 -7.39 9.42
N HIS A 167 -3.85 -6.67 8.73
CA HIS A 167 -4.83 -7.27 7.83
C HIS A 167 -4.15 -7.80 6.56
N ALA A 168 -3.87 -9.11 6.52
CA ALA A 168 -3.08 -9.71 5.44
C ALA A 168 -3.94 -10.49 4.43
N GLY A 169 -3.69 -10.20 3.15
CA GLY A 169 -4.19 -10.96 2.01
C GLY A 169 -3.18 -12.02 1.55
N VAL A 170 -3.65 -13.21 1.17
CA VAL A 170 -2.81 -14.25 0.57
C VAL A 170 -3.47 -14.79 -0.69
N ALA A 171 -2.77 -14.80 -1.81
CA ALA A 171 -3.18 -15.44 -3.05
C ALA A 171 -2.19 -16.56 -3.37
N ASN A 172 -2.66 -17.80 -3.45
CA ASN A 172 -1.79 -18.96 -3.62
C ASN A 172 -2.45 -20.08 -4.45
N GLY A 173 -1.72 -21.17 -4.71
CA GLY A 173 -2.21 -22.29 -5.54
C GLY A 173 -3.41 -23.06 -4.96
N GLU A 174 -3.77 -22.81 -3.70
CA GLU A 174 -4.91 -23.45 -3.03
C GLU A 174 -6.12 -22.52 -2.89
N GLY A 175 -5.92 -21.20 -2.93
CA GLY A 175 -7.00 -20.23 -2.78
C GLY A 175 -6.58 -18.78 -2.54
N LEU A 176 -7.62 -17.97 -2.36
CA LEU A 176 -7.53 -16.58 -1.92
C LEU A 176 -7.97 -16.48 -0.46
N TYR A 177 -7.18 -15.83 0.37
CA TYR A 177 -7.40 -15.70 1.81
C TYR A 177 -7.35 -14.24 2.23
N LEU A 178 -8.29 -13.84 3.09
CA LEU A 178 -8.33 -12.54 3.76
C LEU A 178 -8.33 -12.80 5.26
N ASP A 179 -7.35 -12.26 6.01
CA ASP A 179 -7.21 -12.46 7.45
C ASP A 179 -7.25 -13.95 7.86
N GLY A 180 -6.63 -14.80 7.03
CA GLY A 180 -6.59 -16.26 7.23
C GLY A 180 -7.88 -17.01 6.88
N ARG A 181 -8.96 -16.31 6.51
CA ARG A 181 -10.19 -16.92 6.00
C ARG A 181 -10.10 -17.12 4.48
N GLN A 182 -10.27 -18.36 4.03
CA GLN A 182 -10.35 -18.67 2.60
C GLN A 182 -11.67 -18.14 2.03
N VAL A 183 -11.58 -17.19 1.09
CA VAL A 183 -12.72 -16.57 0.40
C VAL A 183 -12.95 -17.16 -0.99
N GLN A 184 -11.90 -17.69 -1.61
CA GLN A 184 -11.97 -18.43 -2.88
C GLN A 184 -11.12 -19.70 -2.77
N LYS A 185 -11.64 -20.81 -3.28
CA LYS A 185 -10.92 -22.09 -3.41
C LYS A 185 -10.36 -22.24 -4.83
N GLY A 186 -9.30 -23.02 -4.96
CA GLY A 186 -8.66 -23.33 -6.23
C GLY A 186 -7.47 -22.41 -6.50
N ASP A 187 -6.80 -22.64 -7.63
CA ASP A 187 -5.59 -21.90 -7.97
C ASP A 187 -5.86 -20.38 -8.10
N CYS A 188 -5.18 -19.60 -7.26
CA CYS A 188 -5.26 -18.15 -7.21
C CYS A 188 -3.88 -17.51 -7.41
N THR A 189 -2.94 -18.17 -8.11
CA THR A 189 -1.64 -17.55 -8.46
C THR A 189 -1.71 -16.55 -9.61
N GLY A 190 -2.88 -16.43 -10.27
CA GLY A 190 -3.09 -15.54 -11.42
C GLY A 190 -3.32 -14.06 -11.04
N PHE A 191 -3.16 -13.19 -12.03
CA PHE A 191 -3.23 -11.73 -11.92
C PHE A 191 -4.56 -11.25 -11.33
N ALA A 192 -5.68 -11.83 -11.77
CA ALA A 192 -7.01 -11.42 -11.32
C ALA A 192 -7.23 -11.62 -9.80
N ALA A 193 -6.63 -12.65 -9.20
CA ALA A 193 -6.68 -12.83 -7.75
C ALA A 193 -5.78 -11.82 -7.03
N GLY A 194 -4.62 -11.54 -7.62
CA GLY A 194 -3.69 -10.55 -7.10
C GLY A 194 -4.25 -9.13 -7.09
N GLU A 195 -4.84 -8.69 -8.21
CA GLU A 195 -5.50 -7.40 -8.36
C GLU A 195 -6.59 -7.20 -7.29
N ARG A 196 -7.42 -8.22 -7.04
CA ARG A 196 -8.47 -8.17 -6.00
C ARG A 196 -7.92 -7.91 -4.60
N LEU A 197 -6.72 -8.42 -4.28
CA LEU A 197 -6.07 -8.11 -3.00
C LEU A 197 -5.56 -6.67 -2.97
N LEU A 198 -4.92 -6.23 -4.05
CA LEU A 198 -4.28 -4.91 -4.11
C LEU A 198 -5.28 -3.75 -4.15
N ILE A 199 -6.46 -3.93 -4.75
CA ILE A 199 -7.51 -2.90 -4.74
C ILE A 199 -8.32 -2.86 -3.42
N ASN A 200 -8.14 -3.86 -2.56
CA ASN A 200 -8.86 -3.94 -1.29
C ASN A 200 -8.25 -3.00 -0.25
N ARG A 201 -8.96 -1.90 0.04
CA ARG A 201 -8.54 -0.84 0.98
C ARG A 201 -8.36 -1.30 2.43
N ASN A 202 -8.88 -2.47 2.79
CA ASN A 202 -8.71 -3.02 4.14
C ASN A 202 -7.42 -3.82 4.30
N MET A 203 -6.68 -4.08 3.21
CA MET A 203 -5.43 -4.84 3.28
C MET A 203 -4.27 -3.94 3.68
N GLU A 204 -3.49 -4.40 4.65
CA GLU A 204 -2.27 -3.75 5.13
C GLU A 204 -1.01 -4.52 4.76
N ALA A 205 -1.14 -5.74 4.25
CA ALA A 205 -0.04 -6.55 3.72
C ALA A 205 -0.58 -7.58 2.72
N ALA A 206 0.24 -8.01 1.76
CA ALA A 206 -0.15 -9.04 0.81
C ALA A 206 0.97 -10.04 0.53
N VAL A 207 0.60 -11.31 0.37
CA VAL A 207 1.52 -12.40 0.00
C VAL A 207 1.00 -13.09 -1.26
N PHE A 208 1.86 -13.20 -2.27
CA PHE A 208 1.52 -13.79 -3.55
C PHE A 208 2.43 -14.96 -3.84
N GLU A 209 1.84 -16.14 -4.05
CA GLU A 209 2.54 -17.24 -4.69
C GLU A 209 2.57 -17.02 -6.20
N SER A 210 3.69 -17.34 -6.82
CA SER A 210 3.83 -17.39 -8.27
C SER A 210 4.71 -18.58 -8.66
N ASN A 211 4.55 -19.05 -9.89
CA ASN A 211 5.43 -20.05 -10.47
C ASN A 211 5.88 -19.58 -11.85
N ALA A 212 6.84 -20.28 -12.45
CA ALA A 212 7.38 -19.89 -13.76
C ALA A 212 6.27 -19.76 -14.81
N ARG A 213 5.27 -20.65 -14.80
CA ARG A 213 4.13 -20.58 -15.71
C ARG A 213 3.29 -19.32 -15.48
N SER A 214 2.90 -19.00 -14.25
CA SER A 214 2.07 -17.83 -13.95
C SER A 214 2.79 -16.52 -14.32
N ILE A 215 4.10 -16.45 -14.06
CA ILE A 215 4.94 -15.31 -14.46
C ILE A 215 4.96 -15.16 -15.99
N LEU A 216 5.12 -16.25 -16.74
CA LEU A 216 5.16 -16.22 -18.20
C LEU A 216 3.80 -15.87 -18.84
N THR A 217 2.70 -16.36 -18.27
CA THR A 217 1.37 -16.17 -18.87
C THR A 217 0.70 -14.86 -18.49
N GLU A 218 0.89 -14.40 -17.24
CA GLU A 218 0.15 -13.28 -16.68
C GLU A 218 1.05 -12.21 -16.02
N GLY A 219 2.33 -12.50 -15.82
CA GLY A 219 3.24 -11.65 -15.06
C GLY A 219 3.02 -11.73 -13.55
N LEU A 220 3.73 -10.88 -12.81
CA LEU A 220 3.50 -10.67 -11.38
C LEU A 220 2.34 -9.67 -11.19
N PRO A 221 1.45 -9.87 -10.20
CA PRO A 221 0.36 -8.93 -9.95
C PRO A 221 0.81 -7.60 -9.33
N TYR A 222 2.10 -7.44 -9.06
CA TYR A 222 2.70 -6.27 -8.43
C TYR A 222 3.97 -5.86 -9.17
N ASP A 223 4.32 -4.57 -9.08
CA ASP A 223 5.50 -3.98 -9.71
C ASP A 223 6.76 -4.04 -8.83
N ARG A 224 6.59 -4.00 -7.51
CA ARG A 224 7.66 -4.11 -6.52
C ARG A 224 7.21 -4.88 -5.28
N CYS A 225 8.15 -5.57 -4.63
CA CYS A 225 7.90 -6.26 -3.35
C CYS A 225 8.94 -5.89 -2.29
N SER A 226 8.54 -5.98 -1.03
CA SER A 226 9.43 -5.79 0.12
C SER A 226 10.29 -7.03 0.36
N VAL A 227 9.74 -8.21 0.13
CA VAL A 227 10.47 -9.48 0.25
C VAL A 227 10.13 -10.40 -0.92
N GLY A 228 11.14 -10.96 -1.56
CA GLY A 228 10.98 -12.01 -2.57
C GLY A 228 11.58 -13.32 -2.07
N VAL A 229 10.78 -14.38 -2.01
CA VAL A 229 11.21 -15.73 -1.62
C VAL A 229 11.37 -16.57 -2.89
N VAL A 230 12.52 -17.24 -3.04
CA VAL A 230 12.74 -18.21 -4.12
C VAL A 230 13.12 -19.56 -3.51
N THR A 231 12.31 -20.59 -3.79
CA THR A 231 12.51 -21.93 -3.21
C THR A 231 13.34 -22.85 -4.11
N ASP A 232 13.16 -22.73 -5.42
CA ASP A 232 13.77 -23.52 -6.49
C ASP A 232 13.44 -22.87 -7.85
N MET A 233 14.08 -23.34 -8.92
CA MET A 233 13.82 -22.87 -10.29
C MET A 233 12.55 -23.46 -10.93
N GLY A 234 11.95 -24.49 -10.33
CA GLY A 234 10.86 -25.26 -10.92
C GLY A 234 11.34 -26.31 -11.92
N LYS A 235 10.41 -26.81 -12.75
CA LYS A 235 10.68 -27.86 -13.74
C LYS A 235 10.49 -27.32 -15.14
N LEU A 236 11.47 -27.56 -16.00
CA LEU A 236 11.44 -27.14 -17.40
C LEU A 236 10.19 -27.65 -18.13
N ASP A 237 9.81 -28.92 -17.92
CA ASP A 237 8.64 -29.54 -18.55
C ASP A 237 7.32 -28.80 -18.25
N ASP A 238 7.23 -28.09 -17.12
CA ASP A 238 6.03 -27.35 -16.73
C ASP A 238 5.83 -26.07 -17.55
N VAL A 239 6.80 -25.66 -18.39
CA VAL A 239 6.76 -24.42 -19.19
C VAL A 239 7.27 -24.55 -20.63
N ARG A 240 7.55 -25.77 -21.11
CA ARG A 240 8.05 -26.01 -22.48
C ARG A 240 7.11 -25.53 -23.58
N ASP A 241 5.80 -25.64 -23.35
CA ASP A 241 4.75 -25.11 -24.22
C ASP A 241 4.76 -23.59 -24.35
N LEU A 242 5.44 -22.89 -23.43
CA LEU A 242 5.63 -21.44 -23.43
C LEU A 242 6.99 -21.04 -24.02
N HIS A 243 7.60 -21.92 -24.82
CA HIS A 243 8.88 -21.71 -25.52
C HIS A 243 10.11 -21.57 -24.61
N ILE A 244 10.04 -22.06 -23.38
CA ILE A 244 11.19 -22.18 -22.47
C ILE A 244 11.83 -23.56 -22.69
N ASN A 245 13.02 -23.58 -23.29
CA ASN A 245 13.63 -24.81 -23.81
C ASN A 245 14.87 -25.29 -23.03
N ASP A 246 15.40 -24.46 -22.14
CA ASP A 246 16.59 -24.75 -21.33
C ASP A 246 16.49 -24.14 -19.93
N ASP A 247 17.37 -24.60 -19.04
CA ASP A 247 17.38 -24.19 -17.63
C ASP A 247 17.79 -22.72 -17.45
N GLU A 248 18.57 -22.16 -18.38
CA GLU A 248 18.96 -20.75 -18.36
C GLU A 248 17.75 -19.84 -18.61
N ALA A 249 16.92 -20.17 -19.60
CA ALA A 249 15.67 -19.48 -19.86
C ALA A 249 14.70 -19.60 -18.68
N LEU A 250 14.62 -20.77 -18.03
CA LEU A 250 13.81 -20.94 -16.82
C LEU A 250 14.32 -20.08 -15.65
N ALA A 251 15.64 -20.06 -15.43
CA ALA A 251 16.26 -19.22 -14.41
C ALA A 251 15.98 -17.73 -14.64
N ASN A 252 16.00 -17.27 -15.91
CA ASN A 252 15.65 -15.90 -16.27
C ASN A 252 14.18 -15.54 -15.93
N VAL A 253 13.26 -16.50 -16.06
CA VAL A 253 11.86 -16.30 -15.64
C VAL A 253 11.77 -16.13 -14.12
N VAL A 254 12.36 -17.07 -13.36
CA VAL A 254 12.31 -17.06 -11.90
C VAL A 254 13.05 -15.85 -11.31
N ARG A 255 14.13 -15.40 -11.95
CA ARG A 255 14.85 -14.17 -11.62
C ARG A 255 13.95 -12.95 -11.54
N SER A 256 12.86 -12.90 -12.31
CA SER A 256 11.88 -11.80 -12.25
C SER A 256 11.39 -11.51 -10.82
N GLN A 257 11.28 -12.53 -9.97
CA GLN A 257 10.93 -12.36 -8.56
C GLN A 257 11.98 -11.55 -7.76
N VAL A 258 13.25 -11.68 -8.13
CA VAL A 258 14.36 -10.97 -7.50
C VAL A 258 14.51 -9.56 -8.06
N ASP A 259 14.30 -9.37 -9.37
CA ASP A 259 14.43 -8.07 -10.03
C ASP A 259 13.38 -7.03 -9.55
N VAL A 260 12.26 -7.48 -8.96
CA VAL A 260 11.20 -6.60 -8.42
C VAL A 260 11.34 -6.32 -6.93
N ILE A 261 12.39 -6.80 -6.27
CA ILE A 261 12.64 -6.52 -4.85
C ILE A 261 13.10 -5.06 -4.70
N LEU A 262 12.52 -4.34 -3.74
CA LEU A 262 12.96 -2.98 -3.40
C LEU A 262 14.41 -3.01 -2.87
N SER A 263 15.18 -1.96 -3.12
CA SER A 263 16.55 -1.84 -2.57
C SER A 263 16.59 -1.83 -1.03
N SER A 264 15.50 -1.40 -0.38
CA SER A 264 15.30 -1.51 1.07
C SER A 264 14.75 -2.87 1.53
N GLY A 265 14.38 -3.73 0.60
CA GLY A 265 13.79 -5.04 0.82
C GLY A 265 14.81 -6.17 0.95
N ALA A 266 14.34 -7.42 0.83
CA ALA A 266 15.22 -8.59 0.89
C ALA A 266 14.82 -9.76 -0.03
N ALA A 267 15.81 -10.42 -0.60
CA ALA A 267 15.69 -11.73 -1.23
C ALA A 267 15.91 -12.84 -0.20
N VAL A 268 14.96 -13.77 -0.09
CA VAL A 268 15.05 -14.96 0.75
C VAL A 268 15.25 -16.17 -0.13
N LEU A 269 16.46 -16.73 -0.11
CA LEU A 269 16.94 -17.67 -1.11
C LEU A 269 17.27 -19.03 -0.48
N ASN A 270 16.82 -20.11 -1.12
CA ASN A 270 17.12 -21.48 -0.68
C ASN A 270 18.60 -21.81 -0.94
N ALA A 271 19.41 -21.91 0.10
CA ALA A 271 20.82 -22.22 -0.05
C ALA A 271 21.10 -23.70 -0.38
N ALA A 272 20.08 -24.57 -0.36
CA ALA A 272 20.22 -25.95 -0.82
C ALA A 272 20.24 -26.07 -2.35
N ASP A 273 19.80 -25.05 -3.09
CA ASP A 273 19.77 -25.01 -4.56
C ASP A 273 20.85 -24.06 -5.09
N PRO A 274 21.93 -24.57 -5.72
CA PRO A 274 23.00 -23.74 -6.26
C PRO A 274 22.54 -22.70 -7.30
N GLU A 275 21.51 -22.99 -8.10
CA GLU A 275 21.00 -22.03 -9.09
C GLU A 275 20.26 -20.88 -8.39
N VAL A 276 19.53 -21.17 -7.31
CA VAL A 276 18.88 -20.14 -6.49
C VAL A 276 19.92 -19.27 -5.78
N VAL A 277 21.03 -19.86 -5.32
CA VAL A 277 22.14 -19.11 -4.71
C VAL A 277 22.73 -18.08 -5.66
N LYS A 278 22.85 -18.38 -6.96
CA LYS A 278 23.35 -17.43 -7.97
C LYS A 278 22.48 -16.17 -8.10
N LEU A 279 21.19 -16.25 -7.76
CA LEU A 279 20.30 -15.07 -7.80
C LEU A 279 20.69 -14.00 -6.78
N ALA A 280 21.50 -14.33 -5.76
CA ALA A 280 21.95 -13.38 -4.75
C ALA A 280 22.72 -12.20 -5.34
N GLU A 281 23.55 -12.44 -6.37
CA GLU A 281 24.35 -11.39 -7.03
C GLU A 281 23.48 -10.44 -7.87
N LEU A 282 22.23 -10.80 -8.13
CA LEU A 282 21.29 -10.05 -8.96
C LEU A 282 20.30 -9.22 -8.14
N SER A 283 20.32 -9.34 -6.81
CA SER A 283 19.40 -8.60 -5.95
C SER A 283 19.95 -7.22 -5.59
N ASP A 284 19.13 -6.19 -5.79
CA ASP A 284 19.41 -4.83 -5.31
C ASP A 284 19.14 -4.67 -3.80
N GLY A 285 18.42 -5.63 -3.20
CA GLY A 285 18.08 -5.66 -1.78
C GLY A 285 19.04 -6.53 -0.96
N ARG A 286 18.74 -6.70 0.33
CA ARG A 286 19.51 -7.60 1.19
C ARG A 286 19.27 -9.05 0.79
N VAL A 287 20.27 -9.91 0.96
CA VAL A 287 20.10 -11.36 0.73
C VAL A 287 20.06 -12.09 2.08
N ILE A 288 19.07 -12.96 2.26
CA ILE A 288 18.95 -13.86 3.41
C ILE A 288 18.87 -15.29 2.88
N PHE A 289 19.95 -16.05 3.10
CA PHE A 289 19.91 -17.48 2.81
C PHE A 289 19.18 -18.25 3.88
N TYR A 290 18.45 -19.28 3.47
CA TYR A 290 17.95 -20.29 4.38
C TYR A 290 18.41 -21.71 4.03
N ALA A 291 18.69 -22.53 5.04
CA ALA A 291 19.14 -23.91 4.85
C ALA A 291 18.74 -24.84 6.01
N MET A 292 18.54 -26.12 5.71
CA MET A 292 18.34 -27.15 6.74
C MET A 292 19.64 -27.54 7.46
N ASP A 293 20.79 -27.22 6.89
CA ASP A 293 22.11 -27.54 7.42
C ASP A 293 22.89 -26.24 7.66
N GLU A 294 23.36 -26.05 8.89
CA GLU A 294 24.18 -24.90 9.28
C GLU A 294 25.55 -24.87 8.60
N HIS A 295 26.03 -26.01 8.12
CA HIS A 295 27.31 -26.15 7.42
C HIS A 295 27.17 -26.00 5.90
N ASN A 296 25.99 -25.62 5.42
CA ASN A 296 25.79 -25.32 4.01
C ASN A 296 26.82 -24.26 3.54
N PRO A 297 27.59 -24.51 2.46
CA PRO A 297 28.66 -23.61 2.04
C PRO A 297 28.21 -22.17 1.79
N ALA A 298 27.03 -21.96 1.20
CA ALA A 298 26.50 -20.63 0.94
C ALA A 298 26.15 -19.91 2.25
N VAL A 299 25.49 -20.60 3.19
CA VAL A 299 25.19 -20.04 4.52
C VAL A 299 26.47 -19.69 5.29
N VAL A 300 27.45 -20.58 5.31
CA VAL A 300 28.73 -20.35 6.02
C VAL A 300 29.47 -19.15 5.43
N ALA A 301 29.60 -19.07 4.10
CA ALA A 301 30.27 -17.96 3.44
C ALA A 301 29.54 -16.63 3.66
N HIS A 302 28.21 -16.63 3.55
CA HIS A 302 27.37 -15.44 3.74
C HIS A 302 27.47 -14.89 5.16
N ARG A 303 27.44 -15.78 6.16
CA ARG A 303 27.64 -15.40 7.57
C ARG A 303 29.04 -14.87 7.85
N ALA A 304 30.07 -15.44 7.22
CA ALA A 304 31.45 -14.95 7.35
C ALA A 304 31.61 -13.54 6.76
N ALA A 305 30.78 -13.17 5.77
CA ALA A 305 30.69 -11.82 5.24
C ALA A 305 29.90 -10.83 6.13
N GLY A 306 29.35 -11.29 7.26
CA GLY A 306 28.57 -10.47 8.19
C GLY A 306 27.08 -10.39 7.84
N GLU A 307 26.61 -11.17 6.88
CA GLU A 307 25.24 -11.11 6.39
C GLU A 307 24.27 -12.00 7.18
N ARG A 308 22.98 -11.82 6.90
CA ARG A 308 21.89 -12.54 7.58
C ARG A 308 21.61 -13.91 6.98
N ALA A 309 21.36 -14.89 7.84
CA ALA A 309 20.94 -16.24 7.41
C ALA A 309 19.98 -16.89 8.41
N VAL A 310 19.17 -17.83 7.94
CA VAL A 310 18.25 -18.62 8.77
C VAL A 310 18.49 -20.11 8.53
N PHE A 311 18.81 -20.87 9.57
CA PHE A 311 19.10 -22.30 9.39
C PHE A 311 18.57 -23.15 10.52
N ALA A 312 18.52 -24.47 10.29
CA ALA A 312 18.22 -25.42 11.35
C ALA A 312 19.50 -25.91 12.05
N ARG A 313 19.49 -25.93 13.39
CA ARG A 313 20.51 -26.57 14.24
C ARG A 313 19.82 -27.22 15.42
N ASP A 314 20.16 -28.48 15.74
CA ASP A 314 19.61 -29.20 16.91
C ASP A 314 18.08 -29.12 17.02
N ASN A 315 17.37 -29.30 15.90
CA ASN A 315 15.91 -29.18 15.80
C ASN A 315 15.35 -27.78 16.13
N ARG A 316 16.17 -26.73 16.07
CA ARG A 316 15.76 -25.34 16.31
C ARG A 316 15.98 -24.48 15.08
N ILE A 317 15.11 -23.49 14.93
CA ILE A 317 15.27 -22.40 13.97
C ILE A 317 16.28 -21.41 14.56
N MET A 318 17.36 -21.18 13.82
CA MET A 318 18.42 -20.24 14.17
C MET A 318 18.36 -19.03 13.25
N LEU A 319 18.40 -17.84 13.83
CA LEU A 319 18.59 -16.58 13.11
C LEU A 319 20.05 -16.16 13.32
N ALA A 320 20.77 -15.86 12.24
CA ALA A 320 22.12 -15.32 12.30
C ALA A 320 22.18 -13.94 11.65
N ASP A 321 22.79 -12.98 12.34
CA ASP A 321 23.19 -11.67 11.84
C ASP A 321 24.72 -11.61 11.93
N GLY A 322 25.38 -12.05 10.85
CA GLY A 322 26.81 -12.36 10.82
C GLY A 322 27.20 -13.44 11.84
N ALA A 323 28.05 -13.06 12.80
CA ALA A 323 28.50 -13.93 13.88
C ALA A 323 27.48 -14.07 15.03
N ASN A 324 26.53 -13.13 15.14
CA ASN A 324 25.54 -13.16 16.21
C ASN A 324 24.44 -14.16 15.87
N GLU A 325 24.20 -15.12 16.75
CA GLU A 325 23.17 -16.13 16.57
C GLU A 325 22.09 -16.02 17.64
N THR A 326 20.83 -16.18 17.23
CA THR A 326 19.67 -16.24 18.12
C THR A 326 18.89 -17.50 17.83
N ALA A 327 18.74 -18.38 18.84
CA ALA A 327 17.83 -19.51 18.74
C ALA A 327 16.39 -19.03 18.92
N LEU A 328 15.57 -19.19 17.88
CA LEU A 328 14.22 -18.65 17.85
C LEU A 328 13.20 -19.63 18.44
N LEU A 329 13.04 -20.79 17.81
CA LEU A 329 11.99 -21.76 18.17
C LEU A 329 12.43 -23.19 17.87
N ASP A 330 12.13 -24.09 18.80
CA ASP A 330 12.23 -25.52 18.58
C ASP A 330 11.16 -25.97 17.59
N LEU A 331 11.56 -26.60 16.49
CA LEU A 331 10.68 -27.11 15.44
C LEU A 331 9.65 -28.09 16.02
N ALA A 332 9.98 -28.84 17.08
CA ALA A 332 9.04 -29.73 17.75
C ALA A 332 7.87 -29.01 18.44
N LYS A 333 7.97 -27.69 18.68
CA LYS A 333 6.88 -26.87 19.23
C LYS A 333 5.91 -26.37 18.15
N ILE A 334 6.21 -26.62 16.88
CA ILE A 334 5.35 -26.31 15.75
C ILE A 334 4.43 -27.51 15.50
N LYS A 335 3.21 -27.26 15.03
CA LYS A 335 2.24 -28.33 14.77
C LYS A 335 2.79 -29.36 13.76
N PRO A 336 2.51 -30.66 13.95
CA PRO A 336 3.07 -31.73 13.12
C PRO A 336 2.83 -31.59 11.61
N ALA A 337 1.66 -31.08 11.22
CA ALA A 337 1.34 -30.90 9.79
C ALA A 337 2.26 -29.85 9.12
N THR A 338 2.70 -28.85 9.88
CA THR A 338 3.54 -27.75 9.39
C THR A 338 5.02 -28.15 9.44
N VAL A 339 5.48 -28.77 10.54
CA VAL A 339 6.90 -29.14 10.73
C VAL A 339 7.37 -30.24 9.79
N LYS A 340 6.46 -30.98 9.14
CA LYS A 340 6.79 -31.92 8.05
C LYS A 340 7.54 -31.26 6.89
N HIS A 341 7.44 -29.94 6.75
CA HIS A 341 8.11 -29.15 5.73
C HIS A 341 9.01 -28.08 6.37
N PRO A 342 10.10 -28.48 7.06
CA PRO A 342 10.88 -27.55 7.87
C PRO A 342 11.57 -26.47 7.03
N ALA A 343 11.98 -26.77 5.80
CA ALA A 343 12.54 -25.77 4.89
C ALA A 343 11.56 -24.62 4.59
N SER A 344 10.28 -24.93 4.37
CA SER A 344 9.21 -23.92 4.19
C SER A 344 9.02 -23.06 5.45
N VAL A 345 9.17 -23.65 6.64
CA VAL A 345 9.14 -22.91 7.91
C VAL A 345 10.33 -21.96 8.02
N LEU A 346 11.53 -22.38 7.64
CA LEU A 346 12.72 -21.52 7.64
C LEU A 346 12.57 -20.37 6.64
N ALA A 347 12.08 -20.63 5.43
CA ALA A 347 11.82 -19.61 4.41
C ALA A 347 10.81 -18.56 4.90
N ALA A 348 9.67 -18.99 5.45
CA ALA A 348 8.68 -18.07 6.01
C ALA A 348 9.22 -17.28 7.21
N THR A 349 10.06 -17.91 8.04
CA THR A 349 10.71 -17.24 9.17
C THR A 349 11.67 -16.16 8.67
N ALA A 350 12.51 -16.48 7.69
CA ALA A 350 13.44 -15.53 7.09
C ALA A 350 12.72 -14.34 6.46
N ALA A 351 11.63 -14.59 5.73
CA ALA A 351 10.82 -13.53 5.13
C ALA A 351 10.10 -12.66 6.19
N ALA A 352 9.54 -13.26 7.25
CA ALA A 352 8.96 -12.50 8.36
C ALA A 352 10.01 -11.64 9.09
N TRP A 353 11.22 -12.18 9.29
CA TRP A 353 12.32 -11.45 9.91
C TRP A 353 12.82 -10.30 9.01
N ALA A 354 12.86 -10.50 7.68
CA ALA A 354 13.17 -9.45 6.71
C ALA A 354 12.16 -8.30 6.73
N LEU A 355 10.88 -8.60 6.94
CA LEU A 355 9.81 -7.60 7.12
C LEU A 355 9.88 -6.88 8.48
N GLY A 356 10.82 -7.22 9.35
CA GLY A 356 10.98 -6.59 10.67
C GLY A 356 9.99 -7.07 11.73
N LEU A 357 9.34 -8.22 11.53
CA LEU A 357 8.47 -8.78 12.56
C LEU A 357 9.29 -9.16 13.80
N GLN A 358 8.74 -8.85 14.97
CA GLN A 358 9.37 -9.16 16.26
C GLN A 358 9.45 -10.68 16.47
N HIS A 359 10.55 -11.14 17.08
CA HIS A 359 10.82 -12.58 17.28
C HIS A 359 9.68 -13.30 18.03
N ASP A 360 9.05 -12.65 19.02
CA ASP A 360 7.95 -13.22 19.78
C ASP A 360 6.68 -13.42 18.94
N LEU A 361 6.41 -12.50 18.02
CA LEU A 361 5.27 -12.60 17.10
C LEU A 361 5.50 -13.72 16.08
N ILE A 362 6.73 -13.84 15.58
CA ILE A 362 7.11 -14.94 14.70
C ILE A 362 6.94 -16.28 15.44
N CYS A 363 7.48 -16.41 16.65
CA CYS A 363 7.31 -17.59 17.49
C CYS A 363 5.83 -17.93 17.76
N GLY A 364 5.01 -16.92 18.10
CA GLY A 364 3.59 -17.08 18.36
C GLY A 364 2.82 -17.58 17.15
N GLY A 365 3.03 -16.95 15.99
CA GLY A 365 2.37 -17.33 14.73
C GLY A 365 2.77 -18.73 14.27
N LEU A 366 4.05 -19.10 14.35
CA LEU A 366 4.53 -20.44 14.01
C LEU A 366 3.91 -21.53 14.87
N ARG A 367 3.71 -21.29 16.17
CA ARG A 367 3.04 -22.24 17.08
C ARG A 367 1.53 -22.36 16.81
N ALA A 368 0.89 -21.25 16.46
CA ALA A 368 -0.56 -21.21 16.23
C ALA A 368 -0.96 -21.84 14.89
N PHE A 369 -0.14 -21.66 13.85
CA PHE A 369 -0.44 -22.07 12.48
C PHE A 369 -0.59 -23.60 12.33
N ASP A 370 -1.59 -23.99 11.55
CA ASP A 370 -1.92 -25.39 11.28
C ASP A 370 -2.07 -25.65 9.79
N ALA A 371 -1.14 -26.42 9.23
CA ALA A 371 -1.22 -26.86 7.84
C ALA A 371 -2.20 -28.02 7.61
N THR A 372 -2.88 -28.53 8.66
CA THR A 372 -3.82 -29.64 8.51
C THR A 372 -4.94 -29.26 7.53
N PRO A 373 -5.18 -30.05 6.46
CA PRO A 373 -6.28 -29.79 5.53
C PRO A 373 -7.60 -29.76 6.30
N LYS A 374 -8.33 -28.65 6.23
CA LYS A 374 -9.68 -28.57 6.81
C LYS A 374 -10.56 -29.56 6.05
N LYS A 375 -11.01 -30.64 6.71
CA LYS A 375 -12.02 -31.55 6.15
C LYS A 375 -13.27 -30.71 5.85
N THR A 376 -13.65 -30.65 4.58
CA THR A 376 -14.95 -30.09 4.20
C THR A 376 -16.00 -31.06 4.74
N ILE A 377 -16.72 -30.65 5.79
CA ILE A 377 -17.93 -31.35 6.22
C ILE A 377 -18.97 -30.99 5.16
N TYR A 378 -19.20 -31.91 4.23
CA TYR A 378 -20.42 -31.93 3.43
C TYR A 378 -21.39 -32.90 4.09
#